data_AF-A0A368KN87-F1
#
_entry.id   AF-A0A368KN87-F1
#
_cell.length_a   1.000
_cell.length_b   1.000
_cell.length_c   1.000
_cell.angle_alpha   90.00
_cell.angle_beta   90.00
_cell.angle_gamma   90.00
#
_symmetry.space_group_name_H-M   'P 1'
#
loop_
_entity.id
_entity.type
_entity.pdbx_description
1 polymer ?
#
loop_
_entity_poly.entity_id
_entity_poly.type
_entity_poly.pdbx_seq_one_letter_code
_entity_poly.pdbx_strand_id
1 'polypeptide(L)'
;MKMELGSDDVVSILDYFADLEDPRSSINRKHLLGDLIVICIMAVIAGADGPRSIGMWAASNVEWLKRYLALPGGAPSHDTIGRLLATLKPNYFQQCFQKWIESLREDASVEEDCPGIIAIDGKTVRRSHDSKKGLGAMHLVSAWAVRGGISVGQLATEEKSNEITAIPELLEQINVQKSIVTIDAAGCQKEIAASIMDGGGDYVLALKGNQGTLHAYVRDYIVQHMENDFADVTARKFEENLKGHGRTETLVYYQLSLPKDLPGKAKWKGLRTIGVAIRMSEEKGKHTSDVRYYISSLRLGVKQFAEAVRKHWSIENTLHWCLDMTFREDDSRVRNRLATDNLAWLKRFAITLLKQQPSKESIAMRRRMAGWNADFLAEIIGV
;
A
#
# COMPACT_ATOMS: atom_id res chain seq x y z
N MET A 1 2.84 15.52 -1.31
CA MET A 1 1.66 15.96 -2.07
C MET A 1 0.46 15.67 -1.19
N LYS A 2 -0.12 16.72 -0.60
CA LYS A 2 -1.41 16.62 0.09
C LYS A 2 -2.47 16.79 -1.02
N MET A 3 -3.45 15.90 -1.08
CA MET A 3 -4.64 16.13 -1.90
C MET A 3 -5.50 17.12 -1.11
N GLU A 4 -5.71 18.32 -1.65
CA GLU A 4 -6.75 19.21 -1.13
C GLU A 4 -8.07 18.71 -1.72
N LEU A 5 -8.90 18.08 -0.88
CA LEU A 5 -10.26 17.69 -1.25
C LEU A 5 -11.10 18.98 -1.23
N GLY A 6 -11.56 19.42 -2.41
CA GLY A 6 -12.51 20.51 -2.53
C GLY A 6 -13.89 20.07 -2.01
N SER A 7 -14.69 21.02 -1.55
CA SER A 7 -16.03 20.76 -0.99
C SER A 7 -17.09 20.34 -2.03
N ASP A 8 -16.72 20.15 -3.30
CA ASP A 8 -17.63 19.81 -4.41
C ASP A 8 -17.42 18.37 -4.96
N ASP A 9 -16.53 17.55 -4.38
CA ASP A 9 -15.93 16.39 -5.08
C ASP A 9 -16.58 15.01 -4.85
N VAL A 10 -17.75 14.87 -4.21
CA VAL A 10 -18.33 13.53 -3.95
C VAL A 10 -19.56 13.16 -4.76
N VAL A 11 -20.24 14.11 -5.39
CA VAL A 11 -21.14 13.73 -6.50
C VAL A 11 -20.33 12.91 -7.54
N SER A 12 -19.01 13.14 -7.61
CA SER A 12 -18.02 12.43 -8.42
C SER A 12 -17.79 10.95 -8.06
N ILE A 13 -17.76 10.51 -6.78
CA ILE A 13 -17.38 9.10 -6.47
C ILE A 13 -18.40 8.09 -6.98
N LEU A 14 -19.70 8.44 -6.90
CA LEU A 14 -20.79 7.61 -7.41
C LEU A 14 -20.68 7.43 -8.92
N ASP A 15 -20.23 8.47 -9.64
CA ASP A 15 -20.03 8.42 -11.09
C ASP A 15 -18.95 7.41 -11.48
N TYR A 16 -17.84 7.31 -10.72
CA TYR A 16 -16.81 6.29 -10.97
C TYR A 16 -17.27 4.85 -10.69
N PHE A 17 -18.34 4.68 -9.92
CA PHE A 17 -18.96 3.37 -9.66
C PHE A 17 -20.22 3.10 -10.50
N ALA A 18 -20.67 4.07 -11.32
CA ALA A 18 -21.88 3.93 -12.13
C ALA A 18 -21.76 2.83 -13.20
N ASP A 19 -20.57 2.71 -13.79
CA ASP A 19 -20.26 1.71 -14.83
C ASP A 19 -19.98 0.30 -14.26
N LEU A 20 -19.98 0.15 -12.93
CA LEU A 20 -19.71 -1.13 -12.31
C LEU A 20 -20.91 -2.08 -12.47
N GLU A 21 -20.71 -3.18 -13.20
CA GLU A 21 -21.72 -4.23 -13.35
C GLU A 21 -22.17 -4.74 -11.97
N ASP A 22 -23.47 -4.68 -11.70
CA ASP A 22 -24.04 -5.16 -10.44
C ASP A 22 -24.09 -6.70 -10.41
N PRO A 23 -23.19 -7.36 -9.66
CA PRO A 23 -23.02 -8.81 -9.70
C PRO A 23 -24.03 -9.54 -8.81
N ARG A 24 -24.91 -8.80 -8.11
CA ARG A 24 -25.89 -9.37 -7.19
C ARG A 24 -27.03 -10.02 -7.97
N SER A 25 -27.77 -10.93 -7.35
CA SER A 25 -29.00 -11.48 -7.95
C SER A 25 -30.01 -10.38 -8.29
N SER A 26 -30.75 -10.53 -9.39
CA SER A 26 -31.88 -9.65 -9.73
C SER A 26 -33.08 -9.85 -8.79
N ILE A 27 -33.15 -10.99 -8.10
CA ILE A 27 -34.21 -11.32 -7.15
C ILE A 27 -34.04 -10.51 -5.86
N ASN A 28 -35.11 -9.85 -5.41
CA ASN A 28 -35.14 -9.04 -4.18
C ASN A 28 -34.04 -7.95 -4.12
N ARG A 29 -33.65 -7.42 -5.28
CA ARG A 29 -32.67 -6.33 -5.39
C ARG A 29 -33.34 -4.99 -5.09
N LYS A 30 -33.38 -4.63 -3.81
CA LYS A 30 -34.05 -3.41 -3.32
C LYS A 30 -33.14 -2.19 -3.16
N HIS A 31 -31.82 -2.36 -3.19
CA HIS A 31 -30.84 -1.31 -2.94
C HIS A 31 -29.96 -1.08 -4.18
N LEU A 32 -29.71 0.17 -4.51
CA LEU A 32 -28.79 0.57 -5.59
C LEU A 32 -27.35 0.13 -5.26
N LEU A 33 -26.57 -0.20 -6.29
CA LEU A 33 -25.19 -0.67 -6.09
C LEU A 33 -24.31 0.47 -5.52
N GLY A 34 -24.38 1.65 -6.12
CA GLY A 34 -23.65 2.84 -5.68
C GLY A 34 -23.91 3.17 -4.21
N ASP A 35 -25.18 3.23 -3.80
CA ASP A 35 -25.56 3.45 -2.39
C ASP A 35 -24.89 2.46 -1.44
N LEU A 36 -24.87 1.17 -1.80
CA LEU A 36 -24.24 0.16 -0.96
C LEU A 36 -22.72 0.33 -0.87
N ILE A 37 -22.06 0.69 -1.97
CA ILE A 37 -20.61 0.90 -2.00
C ILE A 37 -20.25 2.10 -1.12
N VAL A 38 -20.96 3.23 -1.29
CA VAL A 38 -20.75 4.44 -0.48
C VAL A 38 -21.01 4.17 1.00
N ILE A 39 -22.07 3.43 1.34
CA ILE A 39 -22.32 2.98 2.71
C ILE A 39 -21.16 2.14 3.25
N CYS A 40 -20.62 1.19 2.46
CA CYS A 40 -19.47 0.39 2.90
C CYS A 40 -18.25 1.27 3.21
N ILE A 41 -17.96 2.25 2.34
CA ILE A 41 -16.84 3.19 2.50
C ILE A 41 -17.03 4.03 3.77
N MET A 42 -18.17 4.71 3.88
CA MET A 42 -18.52 5.55 5.04
C MET A 42 -18.46 4.77 6.34
N ALA A 43 -19.07 3.60 6.38
CA ALA A 43 -19.10 2.76 7.57
C ALA A 43 -17.71 2.32 7.99
N VAL A 44 -16.85 1.89 7.05
CA VAL A 44 -15.48 1.43 7.36
C VAL A 44 -14.63 2.58 7.90
N ILE A 45 -14.76 3.79 7.33
CA ILE A 45 -14.14 5.01 7.85
C ILE A 45 -14.65 5.31 9.27
N ALA A 46 -15.94 5.15 9.52
CA ALA A 46 -16.59 5.38 10.82
C ALA A 46 -16.33 4.28 11.87
N GLY A 47 -15.55 3.24 11.55
CA GLY A 47 -15.20 2.18 12.52
C GLY A 47 -15.86 0.82 12.29
N ALA A 48 -16.65 0.63 11.24
CA ALA A 48 -17.33 -0.63 10.97
C ALA A 48 -16.42 -1.64 10.24
N ASP A 49 -15.89 -2.61 10.98
CA ASP A 49 -14.88 -3.56 10.46
C ASP A 49 -15.40 -4.79 9.69
N GLY A 50 -16.69 -4.84 9.30
CA GLY A 50 -17.23 -5.97 8.52
C GLY A 50 -18.75 -5.90 8.28
N PRO A 51 -19.33 -6.89 7.56
CA PRO A 51 -20.72 -6.80 7.08
C PRO A 51 -21.75 -6.52 8.18
N ARG A 52 -21.59 -7.14 9.35
CA ARG A 52 -22.47 -6.95 10.51
C ARG A 52 -22.43 -5.52 11.02
N SER A 53 -21.24 -5.00 11.29
CA SER A 53 -21.09 -3.63 11.80
C SER A 53 -21.47 -2.60 10.74
N ILE A 54 -21.20 -2.84 9.46
CA ILE A 54 -21.61 -1.95 8.36
C ILE A 54 -23.14 -1.87 8.30
N GLY A 55 -23.85 -3.00 8.33
CA GLY A 55 -25.31 -3.00 8.32
C GLY A 55 -25.91 -2.34 9.57
N MET A 56 -25.32 -2.55 10.75
CA MET A 56 -25.75 -1.87 11.98
C MET A 56 -25.53 -0.36 11.90
N TRP A 57 -24.35 0.07 11.44
CA TRP A 57 -24.03 1.49 11.24
C TRP A 57 -24.99 2.15 10.25
N ALA A 58 -25.29 1.49 9.12
CA ALA A 58 -26.22 2.01 8.12
C ALA A 58 -27.63 2.16 8.69
N ALA A 59 -28.10 1.20 9.48
CA ALA A 59 -29.40 1.29 10.14
C ALA A 59 -29.45 2.43 11.16
N SER A 60 -28.38 2.65 11.93
CA SER A 60 -28.31 3.74 12.91
C SER A 60 -28.21 5.14 12.28
N ASN A 61 -27.70 5.25 11.06
CA ASN A 61 -27.47 6.53 10.38
C ASN A 61 -28.41 6.75 9.18
N VAL A 62 -29.51 5.99 9.08
CA VAL A 62 -30.38 5.98 7.88
C VAL A 62 -30.93 7.36 7.52
N GLU A 63 -31.33 8.17 8.49
CA GLU A 63 -31.87 9.51 8.22
C GLU A 63 -30.81 10.50 7.76
N TRP A 64 -29.56 10.32 8.19
CA TRP A 64 -28.43 11.11 7.68
C TRP A 64 -28.04 10.65 6.27
N LEU A 65 -27.98 9.34 6.03
CA LEU A 65 -27.67 8.78 4.71
C LEU A 65 -28.66 9.21 3.63
N LYS A 66 -29.96 9.34 3.96
CA LYS A 66 -31.00 9.83 3.03
C LYS A 66 -30.79 11.26 2.53
N ARG A 67 -29.92 12.05 3.17
CA ARG A 67 -29.57 13.40 2.69
C ARG A 67 -28.69 13.36 1.43
N TYR A 68 -27.94 12.27 1.26
CA TYR A 68 -26.93 12.12 0.21
C TYR A 68 -27.21 10.96 -0.75
N LEU A 69 -27.95 9.94 -0.30
CA LEU A 69 -28.23 8.71 -1.04
C LEU A 69 -29.73 8.51 -1.25
N ALA A 70 -30.10 7.86 -2.35
CA ALA A 70 -31.50 7.63 -2.70
C ALA A 70 -32.21 6.61 -1.78
N LEU A 71 -31.53 5.51 -1.44
CA LEU A 71 -31.99 4.46 -0.53
C LEU A 71 -33.45 4.00 -0.76
N PRO A 72 -33.83 3.55 -1.97
CA PRO A 72 -35.21 3.15 -2.27
C PRO A 72 -35.72 2.01 -1.38
N GLY A 73 -34.84 1.13 -0.91
CA GLY A 73 -35.13 0.04 0.03
C GLY A 73 -34.85 0.38 1.50
N GLY A 74 -34.53 1.63 1.82
CA GLY A 74 -34.04 2.04 3.15
C GLY A 74 -32.62 1.54 3.45
N ALA A 75 -32.27 1.48 4.74
CA ALA A 75 -30.97 1.01 5.18
C ALA A 75 -30.75 -0.48 4.84
N PRO A 76 -29.60 -0.86 4.25
CA PRO A 76 -29.33 -2.24 3.92
C PRO A 76 -29.03 -3.08 5.17
N SER A 77 -29.51 -4.32 5.17
CA SER A 77 -29.17 -5.29 6.20
C SER A 77 -27.73 -5.77 6.07
N HIS A 78 -27.17 -6.29 7.17
CA HIS A 78 -25.83 -6.90 7.16
C HIS A 78 -25.71 -8.08 6.18
N ASP A 79 -26.78 -8.85 5.95
CA ASP A 79 -26.81 -9.91 4.94
C ASP A 79 -26.71 -9.38 3.52
N THR A 80 -27.26 -8.19 3.27
CA THR A 80 -27.17 -7.52 1.97
C THR A 80 -25.75 -7.05 1.71
N ILE A 81 -25.10 -6.45 2.71
CA ILE A 81 -23.67 -6.07 2.66
C ILE A 81 -22.79 -7.30 2.48
N GLY A 82 -23.03 -8.37 3.25
CA GLY A 82 -22.26 -9.61 3.14
C GLY A 82 -22.34 -10.24 1.75
N ARG A 83 -23.53 -10.28 1.15
CA ARG A 83 -23.72 -10.75 -0.23
C ARG A 83 -23.03 -9.87 -1.26
N LEU A 84 -23.09 -8.55 -1.10
CA LEU A 84 -22.40 -7.63 -2.00
C LEU A 84 -20.89 -7.90 -1.97
N LEU A 85 -20.26 -7.85 -0.80
CA LEU A 85 -18.80 -8.05 -0.68
C LEU A 85 -18.37 -9.43 -1.17
N ALA A 86 -19.23 -10.45 -1.04
CA ALA A 86 -18.95 -11.80 -1.52
C ALA A 86 -19.17 -12.02 -3.04
N THR A 87 -19.74 -11.05 -3.76
CA THR A 87 -20.03 -11.14 -5.21
C THR A 87 -19.31 -10.09 -6.03
N LEU A 88 -18.90 -8.98 -5.41
CA LEU A 88 -18.14 -7.91 -6.05
C LEU A 88 -16.78 -8.44 -6.52
N LYS A 89 -16.50 -8.27 -7.81
CA LYS A 89 -15.22 -8.66 -8.41
C LYS A 89 -14.15 -7.64 -7.99
N PRO A 90 -13.10 -8.05 -7.24
CA PRO A 90 -12.12 -7.12 -6.68
C PRO A 90 -11.45 -6.24 -7.73
N ASN A 91 -10.98 -6.82 -8.84
CA ASN A 91 -10.26 -6.06 -9.88
C ASN A 91 -11.06 -4.88 -10.43
N TYR A 92 -12.35 -5.05 -10.73
CA TYR A 92 -13.20 -3.96 -11.22
C TYR A 92 -13.46 -2.92 -10.14
N PHE A 93 -13.68 -3.36 -8.90
CA PHE A 93 -13.86 -2.45 -7.77
C PHE A 93 -12.61 -1.60 -7.49
N GLN A 94 -11.42 -2.21 -7.59
CA GLN A 94 -10.15 -1.53 -7.46
C GLN A 94 -9.92 -0.52 -8.58
N GLN A 95 -10.24 -0.86 -9.84
CA GLN A 95 -10.09 0.04 -10.99
C GLN A 95 -10.97 1.29 -10.89
N CYS A 96 -12.24 1.15 -10.50
CA CYS A 96 -13.12 2.30 -10.26
C CYS A 96 -12.49 3.24 -9.23
N PHE A 97 -11.89 2.67 -8.19
CA PHE A 97 -11.27 3.43 -7.13
C PHE A 97 -9.96 4.13 -7.56
N GLN A 98 -9.12 3.44 -8.33
CA GLN A 98 -7.90 4.00 -8.92
C GLN A 98 -8.22 5.21 -9.79
N LYS A 99 -9.22 5.10 -10.68
CA LYS A 99 -9.67 6.22 -11.54
C LYS A 99 -10.09 7.44 -10.74
N TRP A 100 -10.82 7.24 -9.65
CA TRP A 100 -11.22 8.34 -8.77
C TRP A 100 -10.03 8.98 -8.04
N ILE A 101 -9.04 8.20 -7.59
CA ILE A 101 -7.81 8.79 -7.04
C ILE A 101 -7.06 9.58 -8.10
N GLU A 102 -6.97 9.06 -9.33
CA GLU A 102 -6.29 9.72 -10.44
C GLU A 102 -6.92 11.06 -10.77
N SER A 103 -8.25 11.15 -10.82
CA SER A 103 -8.93 12.43 -11.05
C SER A 103 -8.58 13.46 -9.96
N LEU A 104 -8.56 13.04 -8.70
CA LEU A 104 -8.16 13.90 -7.57
C LEU A 104 -6.68 14.34 -7.62
N ARG A 105 -5.84 13.70 -8.45
CA ARG A 105 -4.42 14.07 -8.65
C ARG A 105 -4.20 15.00 -9.82
N GLU A 106 -5.04 14.95 -10.85
CA GLU A 106 -4.94 15.84 -12.02
C GLU A 106 -5.26 17.29 -11.66
N ASP A 107 -6.12 17.50 -10.66
CA ASP A 107 -6.47 18.84 -10.14
C ASP A 107 -5.35 19.47 -9.27
N ALA A 108 -4.38 18.67 -8.82
CA ALA A 108 -3.25 19.15 -8.03
C ALA A 108 -2.06 19.50 -8.94
N SER A 109 -1.92 20.79 -9.28
CA SER A 109 -0.83 21.36 -10.08
C SER A 109 0.55 20.77 -9.72
N VAL A 110 1.22 20.18 -10.72
CA VAL A 110 2.44 19.38 -10.58
C VAL A 110 3.67 20.26 -10.35
N GLU A 111 4.17 20.34 -9.11
CA GLU A 111 5.57 20.70 -8.86
C GLU A 111 6.45 19.46 -9.04
N GLU A 112 7.09 19.39 -10.21
CA GLU A 112 7.79 18.21 -10.74
C GLU A 112 9.28 18.20 -10.36
N ASP A 113 9.63 18.06 -9.09
CA ASP A 113 11.06 17.98 -8.69
C ASP A 113 11.47 16.68 -8.01
N CYS A 114 10.53 15.79 -7.67
CA CYS A 114 10.91 14.54 -7.04
C CYS A 114 9.98 13.36 -7.34
N PRO A 115 10.50 12.24 -7.88
CA PRO A 115 9.68 11.10 -8.31
C PRO A 115 8.87 10.50 -7.15
N GLY A 116 7.68 10.00 -7.46
CA GLY A 116 6.85 9.26 -6.52
C GLY A 116 7.57 7.98 -6.06
N ILE A 117 7.31 7.53 -4.83
CA ILE A 117 7.82 6.24 -4.34
C ILE A 117 6.62 5.32 -4.15
N ILE A 118 6.59 4.24 -4.91
CA ILE A 118 5.61 3.16 -4.80
C ILE A 118 6.32 2.00 -4.12
N ALA A 119 5.84 1.61 -2.96
CA ALA A 119 6.38 0.46 -2.25
C ALA A 119 5.41 -0.70 -2.37
N ILE A 120 5.91 -1.85 -2.79
CA ILE A 120 5.15 -3.08 -2.95
C ILE A 120 5.55 -4.03 -1.83
N ASP A 121 4.56 -4.46 -1.06
CA ASP A 121 4.77 -5.36 0.06
C ASP A 121 3.59 -6.34 0.22
N GLY A 122 3.89 -7.51 0.75
CA GLY A 122 2.95 -8.58 0.98
C GLY A 122 2.47 -8.63 2.43
N LYS A 123 1.16 -8.75 2.64
CA LYS A 123 0.55 -8.91 3.97
C LYS A 123 -0.42 -10.08 4.01
N THR A 124 -0.22 -10.96 4.99
CA THR A 124 -1.15 -12.07 5.28
C THR A 124 -2.27 -11.61 6.21
N VAL A 125 -3.52 -11.82 5.82
CA VAL A 125 -4.71 -11.59 6.64
C VAL A 125 -4.95 -12.82 7.52
N ARG A 126 -4.36 -12.84 8.71
CA ARG A 126 -4.13 -14.07 9.51
C ARG A 126 -5.38 -14.93 9.79
N ARG A 127 -6.52 -14.30 10.06
CA ARG A 127 -7.76 -15.00 10.46
C ARG A 127 -8.78 -15.20 9.33
N SER A 128 -8.37 -14.94 8.08
CA SER A 128 -9.19 -15.18 6.89
C SER A 128 -9.24 -16.65 6.43
N HIS A 129 -8.51 -17.55 7.11
CA HIS A 129 -8.51 -18.97 6.80
C HIS A 129 -9.89 -19.62 6.99
N ASP A 130 -10.18 -20.61 6.15
CA ASP A 130 -11.39 -21.42 6.25
C ASP A 130 -11.04 -22.91 6.26
N SER A 131 -10.85 -23.45 7.46
CA SER A 131 -10.51 -24.87 7.65
C SER A 131 -11.58 -25.81 7.11
N LYS A 132 -12.85 -25.38 7.04
CA LYS A 132 -13.94 -26.19 6.47
C LYS A 132 -13.80 -26.36 4.95
N LYS A 133 -13.13 -25.42 4.28
CA LYS A 133 -12.89 -25.44 2.83
C LYS A 133 -11.44 -25.76 2.49
N GLY A 134 -10.60 -26.10 3.47
CA GLY A 134 -9.18 -26.36 3.28
C GLY A 134 -8.37 -25.12 2.87
N LEU A 135 -8.89 -23.90 3.11
CA LEU A 135 -8.27 -22.66 2.66
C LEU A 135 -7.40 -22.05 3.75
N GLY A 136 -6.13 -21.79 3.41
CA GLY A 136 -5.18 -21.07 4.28
C GLY A 136 -5.52 -19.58 4.45
N ALA A 137 -4.73 -18.86 5.23
CA ALA A 137 -4.87 -17.41 5.36
C ALA A 137 -4.55 -16.73 4.03
N MET A 138 -5.41 -15.83 3.59
CA MET A 138 -5.20 -15.04 2.37
C MET A 138 -3.95 -14.17 2.52
N HIS A 139 -3.16 -14.12 1.46
CA HIS A 139 -2.04 -13.20 1.34
C HIS A 139 -2.38 -12.11 0.32
N LEU A 140 -2.03 -10.86 0.60
CA LEU A 140 -2.34 -9.71 -0.24
C LEU A 140 -1.06 -8.96 -0.56
N VAL A 141 -0.74 -8.84 -1.85
CA VAL A 141 0.34 -7.98 -2.34
C VAL A 141 -0.24 -6.60 -2.60
N SER A 142 0.26 -5.58 -1.92
CA SER A 142 -0.26 -4.21 -2.00
C SER A 142 0.78 -3.27 -2.57
N ALA A 143 0.38 -2.41 -3.50
CA ALA A 143 1.17 -1.29 -4.00
C ALA A 143 0.73 0.00 -3.28
N TRP A 144 1.67 0.65 -2.58
CA TRP A 144 1.40 1.82 -1.75
C TRP A 144 2.28 3.00 -2.14
N ALA A 145 1.66 4.10 -2.58
CA ALA A 145 2.35 5.35 -2.86
C ALA A 145 2.64 6.10 -1.56
N VAL A 146 3.86 5.99 -1.07
CA VAL A 146 4.22 6.36 0.31
C VAL A 146 4.07 7.86 0.58
N ARG A 147 4.37 8.71 -0.41
CA ARG A 147 4.32 10.18 -0.26
C ARG A 147 2.91 10.74 -0.18
N GLY A 148 1.98 10.15 -0.94
CA GLY A 148 0.56 10.48 -0.87
C GLY A 148 -0.13 9.74 0.26
N GLY A 149 0.39 8.60 0.71
CA GLY A 149 -0.35 7.72 1.61
C GLY A 149 -1.57 7.12 0.92
N ILE A 150 -1.38 6.68 -0.33
CA ILE A 150 -2.44 6.23 -1.24
C ILE A 150 -2.22 4.76 -1.58
N SER A 151 -3.29 3.97 -1.51
CA SER A 151 -3.30 2.61 -2.04
C SER A 151 -3.46 2.65 -3.55
N VAL A 152 -2.46 2.17 -4.29
CA VAL A 152 -2.43 2.22 -5.75
C VAL A 152 -2.99 0.93 -6.34
N GLY A 153 -2.87 -0.21 -5.67
CA GLY A 153 -3.39 -1.49 -6.16
C GLY A 153 -3.22 -2.59 -5.14
N GLN A 154 -3.99 -3.68 -5.25
CA GLN A 154 -3.73 -4.89 -4.50
C GLN A 154 -4.07 -6.15 -5.29
N LEU A 155 -3.36 -7.24 -5.02
CA LEU A 155 -3.67 -8.54 -5.60
C LEU A 155 -3.66 -9.63 -4.52
N ALA A 156 -4.72 -10.43 -4.50
CA ALA A 156 -4.84 -11.56 -3.59
C ALA A 156 -4.10 -12.78 -4.12
N THR A 157 -3.34 -13.43 -3.24
CA THR A 157 -2.66 -14.69 -3.48
C THR A 157 -2.98 -15.70 -2.38
N GLU A 158 -2.94 -16.97 -2.73
CA GLU A 158 -3.19 -18.06 -1.78
C GLU A 158 -2.04 -18.25 -0.79
N GLU A 159 -0.81 -17.96 -1.22
CA GLU A 159 0.40 -18.12 -0.41
C GLU A 159 1.40 -16.98 -0.65
N LYS A 160 2.34 -16.82 0.30
CA LYS A 160 3.44 -15.84 0.20
C LYS A 160 4.38 -16.13 -0.99
N SER A 161 4.59 -17.41 -1.28
CA SER A 161 5.38 -17.88 -2.44
C SER A 161 4.86 -17.33 -3.78
N ASN A 162 3.56 -17.06 -3.87
CA ASN A 162 2.90 -16.57 -5.07
C ASN A 162 3.07 -15.04 -5.26
N GLU A 163 3.76 -14.33 -4.36
CA GLU A 163 4.12 -12.92 -4.54
C GLU A 163 4.90 -12.71 -5.86
N ILE A 164 5.74 -13.67 -6.25
CA ILE A 164 6.59 -13.58 -7.44
C ILE A 164 5.76 -13.45 -8.74
N THR A 165 4.62 -14.14 -8.82
CA THR A 165 3.72 -14.08 -9.98
C THR A 165 2.72 -12.93 -9.87
N ALA A 166 2.35 -12.57 -8.64
CA ALA A 166 1.38 -11.51 -8.39
C ALA A 166 1.94 -10.10 -8.61
N ILE A 167 3.22 -9.86 -8.33
CA ILE A 167 3.84 -8.54 -8.52
C ILE A 167 3.80 -8.09 -9.99
N PRO A 168 4.18 -8.92 -10.98
CA PRO A 168 4.02 -8.57 -12.40
C PRO A 168 2.58 -8.18 -12.78
N GLU A 169 1.58 -8.98 -12.39
CA GLU A 169 0.17 -8.69 -12.67
C GLU A 169 -0.28 -7.38 -12.01
N LEU A 170 0.19 -7.10 -10.80
CA LEU A 170 -0.09 -5.85 -10.10
C LEU A 170 0.58 -4.65 -10.81
N LEU A 171 1.79 -4.82 -11.33
CA LEU A 171 2.51 -3.77 -12.07
C LEU A 171 1.82 -3.40 -13.38
N GLU A 172 1.15 -4.35 -14.05
CA GLU A 172 0.36 -4.08 -15.25
C GLU A 172 -0.91 -3.25 -14.96
N GLN A 173 -1.40 -3.29 -13.72
CA GLN A 173 -2.61 -2.59 -13.29
C GLN A 173 -2.35 -1.22 -12.68
N ILE A 174 -1.08 -0.81 -12.52
CA ILE A 174 -0.71 0.47 -11.90
C ILE A 174 0.21 1.28 -12.78
N ASN A 175 0.07 2.61 -12.75
CA ASN A 175 0.98 3.50 -13.44
C ASN A 175 2.26 3.73 -12.60
N VAL A 176 3.39 3.19 -13.07
CA VAL A 176 4.71 3.36 -12.43
C VAL A 176 5.59 4.43 -13.09
N GLN A 177 5.08 5.14 -14.09
CA GLN A 177 5.84 6.12 -14.86
C GLN A 177 6.41 7.21 -13.92
N LYS A 178 7.69 7.57 -14.13
CA LYS A 178 8.41 8.57 -13.32
C LYS A 178 8.38 8.27 -11.80
N SER A 179 8.19 7.01 -11.40
CA SER A 179 8.14 6.59 -9.99
C SER A 179 9.25 5.60 -9.65
N ILE A 180 9.70 5.59 -8.39
CA ILE A 180 10.61 4.60 -7.85
C ILE A 180 9.80 3.49 -7.19
N VAL A 181 9.86 2.30 -7.75
CA VAL A 181 9.24 1.10 -7.20
C VAL A 181 10.22 0.42 -6.25
N THR A 182 9.77 0.15 -5.03
CA THR A 182 10.57 -0.52 -3.99
C THR A 182 9.91 -1.83 -3.61
N ILE A 183 10.68 -2.91 -3.60
CA ILE A 183 10.16 -4.25 -3.35
C ILE A 183 11.09 -4.98 -2.39
N ASP A 184 10.49 -5.84 -1.59
CA ASP A 184 11.20 -6.71 -0.68
C ASP A 184 12.09 -7.74 -1.43
N ALA A 185 12.75 -8.59 -0.67
CA ALA A 185 13.67 -9.54 -1.25
C ALA A 185 12.97 -10.64 -2.06
N ALA A 186 11.74 -11.03 -1.70
CA ALA A 186 11.01 -12.08 -2.40
C ALA A 186 10.69 -11.65 -3.84
N GLY A 187 10.30 -10.39 -4.03
CA GLY A 187 10.04 -9.81 -5.35
C GLY A 187 11.28 -9.32 -6.12
N CYS A 188 12.49 -9.57 -5.63
CA CYS A 188 13.73 -9.24 -6.34
C CYS A 188 13.96 -10.22 -7.50
N GLN A 189 13.26 -10.02 -8.63
CA GLN A 189 13.35 -10.85 -9.83
C GLN A 189 13.66 -10.01 -11.07
N LYS A 190 14.25 -10.64 -12.09
CA LYS A 190 14.72 -9.94 -13.31
C LYS A 190 13.55 -9.48 -14.15
N GLU A 191 12.51 -10.29 -14.21
CA GLU A 191 11.27 -10.05 -14.95
C GLU A 191 10.55 -8.86 -14.34
N ILE A 192 10.44 -8.80 -13.01
CA ILE A 192 9.86 -7.66 -12.28
C ILE A 192 10.66 -6.37 -12.53
N ALA A 193 11.99 -6.44 -12.46
CA ALA A 193 12.84 -5.30 -12.79
C ALA A 193 12.64 -4.82 -14.24
N ALA A 194 12.48 -5.76 -15.18
CA ALA A 194 12.21 -5.44 -16.57
C ALA A 194 10.84 -4.76 -16.74
N SER A 195 9.78 -5.30 -16.14
CA SER A 195 8.43 -4.72 -16.18
C SER A 195 8.40 -3.29 -15.63
N ILE A 196 9.11 -3.01 -14.52
CA ILE A 196 9.18 -1.65 -13.96
C ILE A 196 9.86 -0.68 -14.94
N MET A 197 10.98 -1.10 -15.54
CA MET A 197 11.70 -0.28 -16.52
C MET A 197 10.89 -0.06 -17.80
N ASP A 198 10.14 -1.07 -18.24
CA ASP A 198 9.25 -0.98 -19.41
C ASP A 198 8.06 -0.05 -19.15
N GLY A 199 7.55 -0.01 -17.91
CA GLY A 199 6.56 0.98 -17.47
C GLY A 199 7.10 2.40 -17.27
N GLY A 200 8.40 2.65 -17.55
CA GLY A 200 9.02 3.97 -17.40
C GLY A 200 9.26 4.38 -15.93
N GLY A 201 9.29 3.42 -15.02
CA GLY A 201 9.67 3.60 -13.62
C GLY A 201 11.14 3.25 -13.37
N ASP A 202 11.61 3.61 -12.17
CA ASP A 202 12.88 3.17 -11.61
C ASP A 202 12.63 2.16 -10.48
N TYR A 203 13.63 1.36 -10.11
CA TYR A 203 13.49 0.39 -9.03
C TYR A 203 14.61 0.45 -7.99
N VAL A 204 14.26 0.04 -6.76
CA VAL A 204 15.18 -0.33 -5.68
C VAL A 204 14.69 -1.65 -5.09
N LEU A 205 15.40 -2.74 -5.37
CA LEU A 205 15.00 -4.08 -4.95
C LEU A 205 15.93 -4.58 -3.86
N ALA A 206 15.36 -5.09 -2.76
CA ALA A 206 16.17 -5.68 -1.69
C ALA A 206 16.82 -6.99 -2.17
N LEU A 207 18.10 -7.16 -1.89
CA LEU A 207 18.88 -8.33 -2.27
C LEU A 207 19.16 -9.17 -1.03
N LYS A 208 18.73 -10.44 -1.04
CA LYS A 208 19.03 -11.44 0.01
C LYS A 208 19.53 -12.74 -0.62
N GLY A 209 19.72 -13.76 0.22
CA GLY A 209 20.26 -15.06 -0.18
C GLY A 209 19.50 -15.80 -1.29
N ASN A 210 18.27 -15.42 -1.61
CA ASN A 210 17.51 -15.99 -2.73
C ASN A 210 18.14 -15.72 -4.11
N GLN A 211 19.00 -14.69 -4.23
CA GLN A 211 19.73 -14.38 -5.47
C GLN A 211 21.16 -14.96 -5.49
N GLY A 212 21.47 -15.89 -4.58
CA GLY A 212 22.67 -16.73 -4.58
C GLY A 212 23.98 -15.96 -4.84
N THR A 213 24.56 -16.20 -6.02
CA THR A 213 25.85 -15.64 -6.44
C THR A 213 25.87 -14.11 -6.51
N LEU A 214 24.74 -13.48 -6.89
CA LEU A 214 24.65 -12.02 -6.96
C LEU A 214 24.71 -11.40 -5.56
N HIS A 215 23.97 -11.97 -4.60
CA HIS A 215 23.98 -11.49 -3.22
C HIS A 215 25.36 -11.68 -2.56
N ALA A 216 25.97 -12.86 -2.73
CA ALA A 216 27.31 -13.11 -2.20
C ALA A 216 28.32 -12.12 -2.78
N TYR A 217 28.33 -11.93 -4.10
CA TYR A 217 29.22 -10.99 -4.76
C TYR A 217 29.01 -9.55 -4.27
N VAL A 218 27.76 -9.06 -4.24
CA VAL A 218 27.47 -7.67 -3.81
C VAL A 218 27.88 -7.45 -2.36
N ARG A 219 27.59 -8.42 -1.47
CA ARG A 219 28.01 -8.38 -0.08
C ARG A 219 29.53 -8.33 0.03
N ASP A 220 30.23 -9.26 -0.59
CA ASP A 220 31.68 -9.40 -0.47
C ASP A 220 32.40 -8.19 -1.09
N TYR A 221 31.91 -7.70 -2.23
CA TYR A 221 32.38 -6.46 -2.87
C TYR A 221 32.22 -5.26 -1.95
N ILE A 222 31.06 -5.09 -1.32
CA ILE A 222 30.82 -3.95 -0.42
C ILE A 222 31.69 -4.07 0.84
N VAL A 223 31.80 -5.26 1.43
CA VAL A 223 32.62 -5.49 2.62
C VAL A 223 34.10 -5.20 2.34
N GLN A 224 34.63 -5.71 1.23
CA GLN A 224 36.02 -5.46 0.82
C GLN A 224 36.31 -3.97 0.68
N HIS A 225 35.41 -3.22 0.02
CA HIS A 225 35.60 -1.77 -0.16
C HIS A 225 35.23 -0.97 1.10
N MET A 226 34.54 -1.53 2.08
CA MET A 226 34.35 -0.86 3.36
C MET A 226 35.65 -0.80 4.17
N GLU A 227 36.53 -1.79 4.03
CA GLU A 227 37.80 -1.86 4.78
C GLU A 227 38.75 -0.69 4.47
N ASN A 228 38.66 -0.12 3.27
CA ASN A 228 39.44 1.04 2.84
C ASN A 228 38.60 2.31 2.65
N ASP A 229 37.44 2.40 3.32
CA ASP A 229 36.51 3.54 3.24
C ASP A 229 36.12 3.91 1.79
N PHE A 230 35.95 2.89 0.95
CA PHE A 230 35.59 2.97 -0.46
C PHE A 230 36.56 3.78 -1.32
N ALA A 231 37.82 3.94 -0.90
CA ALA A 231 38.81 4.77 -1.60
C ALA A 231 39.01 4.38 -3.08
N ASP A 232 38.85 3.10 -3.41
CA ASP A 232 39.08 2.56 -4.75
C ASP A 232 37.84 2.57 -5.67
N VAL A 233 36.68 2.99 -5.16
CA VAL A 233 35.41 2.91 -5.90
C VAL A 233 34.59 4.18 -5.79
N THR A 234 33.79 4.46 -6.83
CA THR A 234 32.85 5.58 -6.78
C THR A 234 31.64 5.21 -5.91
N ALA A 235 31.72 5.58 -4.64
CA ALA A 235 30.66 5.44 -3.65
C ALA A 235 30.14 6.82 -3.20
N ARG A 236 28.87 6.88 -2.79
CA ARG A 236 28.31 8.00 -2.05
C ARG A 236 27.73 7.50 -0.74
N LYS A 237 27.98 8.26 0.33
CA LYS A 237 27.48 8.00 1.68
C LYS A 237 26.39 9.01 2.06
N PHE A 238 25.38 8.53 2.76
CA PHE A 238 24.42 9.37 3.47
C PHE A 238 24.16 8.78 4.85
N GLU A 239 24.09 9.63 5.87
CA GLU A 239 23.92 9.20 7.25
C GLU A 239 22.83 10.04 7.93
N GLU A 240 21.98 9.36 8.69
CA GLU A 240 20.94 9.98 9.49
C GLU A 240 20.96 9.41 10.90
N ASN A 241 20.83 10.30 11.88
CA ASN A 241 20.74 9.95 13.28
C ASN A 241 19.32 10.27 13.78
N LEU A 242 18.63 9.25 14.29
CA LEU A 242 17.29 9.33 14.85
C LEU A 242 17.38 9.13 16.36
N LYS A 243 16.76 10.02 17.13
CA LYS A 243 16.62 9.90 18.59
C LYS A 243 15.14 9.87 18.94
N GLY A 244 14.70 8.84 19.68
CA GLY A 244 13.30 8.73 20.10
C GLY A 244 13.11 7.72 21.23
N HIS A 245 12.28 8.06 22.23
CA HIS A 245 11.87 7.18 23.35
C HIS A 245 13.00 6.40 24.04
N GLY A 246 14.19 7.00 24.22
CA GLY A 246 15.34 6.36 24.87
C GLY A 246 16.14 5.42 23.96
N ARG A 247 15.83 5.37 22.66
CA ARG A 247 16.55 4.64 21.62
C ARG A 247 17.28 5.62 20.70
N THR A 248 18.54 5.31 20.38
CA THR A 248 19.29 5.99 19.34
C THR A 248 19.42 5.05 18.15
N GLU A 249 19.05 5.52 16.96
CA GLU A 249 19.24 4.77 15.72
C GLU A 249 20.10 5.58 14.76
N THR A 250 21.16 4.96 14.25
CA THR A 250 21.99 5.51 13.18
C THR A 250 21.74 4.70 11.93
N LEU A 251 21.33 5.38 10.87
CA LEU A 251 21.09 4.81 9.55
C LEU A 251 22.18 5.31 8.61
N VAL A 252 22.95 4.39 8.05
CA VAL A 252 24.00 4.69 7.09
C VAL A 252 23.67 4.03 5.76
N TYR A 253 23.68 4.81 4.69
CA TYR A 253 23.43 4.37 3.34
C TYR A 253 24.68 4.56 2.50
N TYR A 254 25.08 3.51 1.79
CA TYR A 254 26.07 3.61 0.74
C TYR A 254 25.43 3.23 -0.58
N GLN A 255 25.68 4.02 -1.61
CA GLN A 255 25.33 3.70 -2.99
C GLN A 255 26.61 3.72 -3.83
N LEU A 256 26.86 2.64 -4.55
CA LEU A 256 28.06 2.45 -5.34
C LEU A 256 27.69 2.34 -6.82
N SER A 257 28.62 2.78 -7.65
CA SER A 257 28.58 2.48 -9.08
C SER A 257 28.66 0.98 -9.32
N LEU A 258 28.04 0.52 -10.40
CA LEU A 258 27.95 -0.91 -10.70
C LEU A 258 29.33 -1.51 -11.02
N PRO A 259 29.75 -2.59 -10.33
CA PRO A 259 31.00 -3.28 -10.64
C PRO A 259 31.02 -3.80 -12.08
N LYS A 260 32.19 -3.78 -12.72
CA LYS A 260 32.34 -4.20 -14.14
C LYS A 260 32.14 -5.71 -14.29
N ASP A 261 32.58 -6.46 -13.30
CA ASP A 261 32.62 -7.91 -13.19
C ASP A 261 31.41 -8.50 -12.42
N LEU A 262 30.37 -7.68 -12.14
CA LEU A 262 29.17 -8.13 -11.46
C LEU A 262 28.49 -9.30 -12.22
N PRO A 263 28.34 -10.49 -11.60
CA PRO A 263 27.76 -11.65 -12.25
C PRO A 263 26.30 -11.40 -12.64
N GLY A 264 25.96 -11.72 -13.88
CA GLY A 264 24.58 -11.63 -14.37
C GLY A 264 24.05 -10.21 -14.53
N LYS A 265 24.91 -9.17 -14.50
CA LYS A 265 24.53 -7.77 -14.75
C LYS A 265 23.64 -7.57 -15.98
N ALA A 266 23.97 -8.22 -17.09
CA ALA A 266 23.22 -8.11 -18.35
C ALA A 266 21.78 -8.63 -18.26
N LYS A 267 21.47 -9.46 -17.26
CA LYS A 267 20.12 -10.00 -17.03
C LYS A 267 19.20 -9.01 -16.31
N TRP A 268 19.74 -7.95 -15.73
CA TRP A 268 18.98 -6.94 -14.99
C TRP A 268 18.82 -5.69 -15.84
N LYS A 269 17.65 -5.54 -16.44
CA LYS A 269 17.33 -4.40 -17.30
C LYS A 269 17.42 -3.10 -16.49
N GLY A 270 18.19 -2.13 -17.00
CA GLY A 270 18.31 -0.82 -16.38
C GLY A 270 19.16 -0.77 -15.10
N LEU A 271 19.82 -1.85 -14.68
CA LEU A 271 20.66 -1.87 -13.47
C LEU A 271 21.83 -0.87 -13.58
N ARG A 272 21.94 0.05 -12.61
CA ARG A 272 22.98 1.11 -12.60
C ARG A 272 23.81 1.17 -11.34
N THR A 273 23.25 0.80 -10.19
CA THR A 273 23.92 0.93 -8.89
C THR A 273 23.60 -0.25 -7.98
N ILE A 274 24.52 -0.48 -7.04
CA ILE A 274 24.30 -1.34 -5.88
C ILE A 274 24.29 -0.47 -4.63
N GLY A 275 23.61 -0.91 -3.59
CA GLY A 275 23.56 -0.16 -2.35
C GLY A 275 23.49 -1.03 -1.12
N VAL A 276 23.83 -0.44 0.01
CA VAL A 276 23.66 -1.05 1.33
C VAL A 276 23.05 -0.03 2.28
N ALA A 277 22.10 -0.49 3.08
CA ALA A 277 21.57 0.23 4.22
C ALA A 277 21.99 -0.49 5.50
N ILE A 278 22.67 0.22 6.37
CA ILE A 278 23.10 -0.26 7.68
C ILE A 278 22.27 0.49 8.71
N ARG A 279 21.52 -0.25 9.51
CA ARG A 279 20.85 0.27 10.69
C ARG A 279 21.60 -0.19 11.91
N MET A 280 22.05 0.75 12.72
CA MET A 280 22.59 0.50 14.05
C MET A 280 21.61 1.07 15.05
N SER A 281 21.23 0.30 16.06
CA SER A 281 20.38 0.80 17.12
C SER A 281 20.90 0.45 18.49
N GLU A 282 20.78 1.42 19.40
CA GLU A 282 21.20 1.30 20.78
C GLU A 282 19.98 1.53 21.67
N GLU A 283 19.68 0.53 22.51
CA GLU A 283 18.63 0.61 23.53
C GLU A 283 19.16 -0.02 24.82
N LYS A 284 19.18 0.77 25.91
CA LYS A 284 19.61 0.32 27.26
C LYS A 284 20.96 -0.43 27.25
N GLY A 285 21.94 0.07 26.48
CA GLY A 285 23.28 -0.51 26.36
C GLY A 285 23.37 -1.77 25.48
N LYS A 286 22.28 -2.20 24.83
CA LYS A 286 22.32 -3.25 23.80
C LYS A 286 22.44 -2.63 22.42
N HIS A 287 23.48 -3.02 21.69
CA HIS A 287 23.67 -2.66 20.28
C HIS A 287 23.10 -3.77 19.40
N THR A 288 22.27 -3.39 18.43
CA THR A 288 21.85 -4.27 17.34
C THR A 288 22.16 -3.62 16.01
N SER A 289 22.64 -4.40 15.06
CA SER A 289 22.87 -3.96 13.68
C SER A 289 22.08 -4.83 12.70
N ASP A 290 21.51 -4.20 11.68
CA ASP A 290 20.87 -4.85 10.55
C ASP A 290 21.48 -4.29 9.27
N VAL A 291 21.89 -5.16 8.35
CA VAL A 291 22.53 -4.79 7.09
C VAL A 291 21.71 -5.36 5.96
N ARG A 292 21.26 -4.49 5.04
CA ARG A 292 20.47 -4.88 3.88
C ARG A 292 21.12 -4.40 2.60
N TYR A 293 21.24 -5.30 1.64
CA TYR A 293 21.81 -5.03 0.32
C TYR A 293 20.70 -4.75 -0.69
N TYR A 294 21.02 -3.98 -1.72
CA TYR A 294 20.08 -3.55 -2.73
C TYR A 294 20.72 -3.50 -4.11
N ILE A 295 19.89 -3.71 -5.12
CA ILE A 295 20.19 -3.39 -6.52
C ILE A 295 19.22 -2.31 -7.00
N SER A 296 19.69 -1.41 -7.87
CA SER A 296 18.87 -0.28 -8.29
C SER A 296 19.15 0.19 -9.72
N SER A 297 18.10 0.64 -10.40
CA SER A 297 18.19 1.37 -11.67
C SER A 297 18.56 2.84 -11.50
N LEU A 298 18.52 3.36 -10.27
CA LEU A 298 18.80 4.76 -9.97
C LEU A 298 20.25 5.11 -10.30
N ARG A 299 20.43 6.35 -10.79
CA ARG A 299 21.75 6.97 -10.90
C ARG A 299 22.36 7.16 -9.50
N LEU A 300 23.65 7.46 -9.46
CA LEU A 300 24.40 7.66 -8.22
C LEU A 300 23.92 8.93 -7.48
N GLY A 301 22.95 8.74 -6.59
CA GLY A 301 22.21 9.76 -5.86
C GLY A 301 21.75 9.21 -4.51
N VAL A 302 22.70 9.06 -3.58
CA VAL A 302 22.49 8.32 -2.31
C VAL A 302 21.32 8.83 -1.47
N LYS A 303 20.97 10.12 -1.54
CA LYS A 303 19.81 10.68 -0.83
C LYS A 303 18.48 10.11 -1.36
N GLN A 304 18.34 10.01 -2.68
CA GLN A 304 17.14 9.43 -3.32
C GLN A 304 17.05 7.93 -3.04
N PHE A 305 18.18 7.22 -3.10
CA PHE A 305 18.28 5.82 -2.71
C PHE A 305 17.88 5.61 -1.24
N ALA A 306 18.45 6.41 -0.32
CA ALA A 306 18.16 6.35 1.11
C ALA A 306 16.67 6.64 1.38
N GLU A 307 16.10 7.63 0.70
CA GLU A 307 14.67 7.92 0.81
C GLU A 307 13.83 6.73 0.34
N ALA A 308 14.13 6.13 -0.82
CA ALA A 308 13.41 4.97 -1.33
C ALA A 308 13.44 3.80 -0.33
N VAL A 309 14.62 3.44 0.19
CA VAL A 309 14.77 2.37 1.18
C VAL A 309 13.99 2.68 2.46
N ARG A 310 14.10 3.90 2.98
CA ARG A 310 13.40 4.33 4.21
C ARG A 310 11.87 4.33 4.03
N LYS A 311 11.40 4.81 2.88
CA LYS A 311 9.98 4.88 2.55
C LYS A 311 9.40 3.49 2.35
N HIS A 312 10.15 2.54 1.79
CA HIS A 312 9.76 1.14 1.75
C HIS A 312 9.48 0.60 3.16
N TRP A 313 10.40 0.76 4.12
CA TRP A 313 10.18 0.30 5.51
C TRP A 313 9.02 1.03 6.20
N SER A 314 8.73 2.26 5.78
CA SER A 314 7.60 2.99 6.34
C SER A 314 6.25 2.35 6.00
N ILE A 315 6.13 1.45 5.01
CA ILE A 315 4.89 0.68 4.78
C ILE A 315 4.47 -0.06 6.05
N GLU A 316 5.41 -0.74 6.71
CA GLU A 316 5.10 -1.54 7.89
C GLU A 316 4.47 -0.67 8.98
N ASN A 317 5.01 0.53 9.20
CA ASN A 317 4.53 1.46 10.23
C ASN A 317 3.31 2.30 9.80
N THR A 318 3.19 2.64 8.51
CA THR A 318 2.19 3.62 8.05
C THR A 318 0.94 2.99 7.44
N LEU A 319 1.06 1.77 6.91
CA LEU A 319 -0.03 1.01 6.32
C LEU A 319 -0.34 -0.23 7.15
N HIS A 320 0.61 -1.17 7.29
CA HIS A 320 0.35 -2.46 7.92
C HIS A 320 -0.03 -2.33 9.40
N TRP A 321 0.69 -1.51 10.16
CA TRP A 321 0.33 -1.20 11.54
C TRP A 321 -1.05 -0.54 11.65
N CYS A 322 -1.41 0.34 10.72
CA CYS A 322 -2.75 0.95 10.70
C CYS A 322 -3.82 -0.10 10.41
N LEU A 323 -3.60 -0.98 9.43
CA LEU A 323 -4.50 -2.09 9.13
C LEU A 323 -4.71 -3.00 10.34
N ASP A 324 -3.64 -3.33 11.06
CA ASP A 324 -3.68 -4.25 12.20
C ASP A 324 -4.25 -3.61 13.46
N MET A 325 -3.72 -2.45 13.87
CA MET A 325 -4.08 -1.84 15.15
C MET A 325 -5.30 -0.94 15.06
N THR A 326 -5.46 -0.21 13.95
CA THR A 326 -6.57 0.72 13.78
C THR A 326 -7.78 0.06 13.14
N PHE A 327 -7.57 -0.81 12.14
CA PHE A 327 -8.63 -1.50 11.39
C PHE A 327 -8.83 -2.97 11.75
N ARG A 328 -8.06 -3.47 12.73
CA ARG A 328 -8.18 -4.84 13.27
C ARG A 328 -8.24 -5.90 12.17
N GLU A 329 -7.45 -5.71 11.10
CA GLU A 329 -7.48 -6.58 9.91
C GLU A 329 -7.14 -8.03 10.27
N ASP A 330 -6.10 -8.23 11.08
CA ASP A 330 -5.71 -9.54 11.59
C ASP A 330 -6.77 -10.22 12.48
N ASP A 331 -7.66 -9.45 13.10
CA ASP A 331 -8.75 -9.98 13.92
C ASP A 331 -10.00 -10.34 13.11
N SER A 332 -10.10 -9.88 11.86
CA SER A 332 -11.25 -10.12 10.98
C SER A 332 -11.45 -11.61 10.74
N ARG A 333 -12.70 -12.06 10.90
CA ARG A 333 -13.12 -13.46 10.67
C ARG A 333 -13.95 -13.62 9.41
N VAL A 334 -13.87 -12.67 8.48
CA VAL A 334 -14.47 -12.82 7.15
C VAL A 334 -13.63 -13.85 6.39
N ARG A 335 -14.29 -14.94 5.95
CA ARG A 335 -13.65 -16.11 5.34
C ARG A 335 -13.93 -16.26 3.84
N ASN A 336 -14.98 -15.61 3.33
CA ASN A 336 -15.23 -15.61 1.89
C ASN A 336 -14.12 -14.79 1.21
N ARG A 337 -13.39 -15.41 0.26
CA ARG A 337 -12.22 -14.81 -0.40
C ARG A 337 -12.51 -13.44 -0.99
N LEU A 338 -13.56 -13.32 -1.82
CA LEU A 338 -13.94 -12.05 -2.43
C LEU A 338 -14.31 -11.01 -1.38
N ALA A 339 -15.08 -11.39 -0.35
CA ALA A 339 -15.44 -10.47 0.72
C ALA A 339 -14.24 -10.01 1.55
N THR A 340 -13.27 -10.90 1.79
CA THR A 340 -12.03 -10.57 2.49
C THR A 340 -11.19 -9.58 1.68
N ASP A 341 -11.03 -9.83 0.37
CA ASP A 341 -10.29 -8.94 -0.55
C ASP A 341 -10.95 -7.55 -0.65
N ASN A 342 -12.26 -7.51 -0.92
CA ASN A 342 -13.01 -6.26 -1.00
C ASN A 342 -12.98 -5.47 0.32
N LEU A 343 -13.06 -6.15 1.47
CA LEU A 343 -12.96 -5.49 2.77
C LEU A 343 -11.54 -4.99 3.04
N ALA A 344 -10.51 -5.74 2.64
CA ALA A 344 -9.12 -5.31 2.73
C ALA A 344 -8.85 -4.07 1.85
N TRP A 345 -9.49 -3.99 0.68
CA TRP A 345 -9.46 -2.79 -0.16
C TRP A 345 -10.14 -1.62 0.52
N LEU A 346 -11.36 -1.80 1.02
CA LEU A 346 -12.11 -0.75 1.72
C LEU A 346 -11.33 -0.18 2.90
N LYS A 347 -10.59 -1.01 3.64
CA LYS A 347 -9.73 -0.55 4.75
C LYS A 347 -8.57 0.31 4.25
N ARG A 348 -7.87 -0.12 3.20
CA ARG A 348 -6.77 0.65 2.59
C ARG A 348 -7.26 1.97 2.01
N PHE A 349 -8.45 1.94 1.42
CA PHE A 349 -9.12 3.14 0.95
C PHE A 349 -9.45 4.09 2.11
N ALA A 350 -10.09 3.60 3.17
CA ALA A 350 -10.38 4.42 4.34
C ALA A 350 -9.10 5.04 4.94
N ILE A 351 -7.98 4.30 4.98
CA ILE A 351 -6.68 4.85 5.39
C ILE A 351 -6.23 5.97 4.45
N THR A 352 -6.38 5.79 3.14
CA THR A 352 -6.02 6.79 2.13
C THR A 352 -6.77 8.10 2.39
N LEU A 353 -8.09 8.05 2.57
CA LEU A 353 -8.90 9.25 2.85
C LEU A 353 -8.55 9.90 4.17
N LEU A 354 -8.44 9.10 5.23
CA LEU A 354 -8.09 9.61 6.55
C LEU A 354 -6.72 10.29 6.55
N LYS A 355 -5.77 9.86 5.71
CA LYS A 355 -4.45 10.49 5.56
C LYS A 355 -4.48 11.80 4.78
N GLN A 356 -5.41 11.98 3.83
CA GLN A 356 -5.54 13.25 3.10
C GLN A 356 -6.08 14.38 3.96
N GLN A 357 -6.85 14.06 5.00
CA GLN A 357 -7.46 15.09 5.83
C GLN A 357 -6.43 16.00 6.53
N PRO A 358 -6.60 17.33 6.50
CA PRO A 358 -5.72 18.31 7.14
C PRO A 358 -5.95 18.37 8.66
N SER A 359 -5.64 17.27 9.35
CA SER A 359 -5.74 17.17 10.80
C SER A 359 -4.38 16.88 11.44
N LYS A 360 -4.20 17.30 12.70
CA LYS A 360 -3.04 16.93 13.53
C LYS A 360 -3.25 15.60 14.26
N GLU A 361 -4.48 15.10 14.25
CA GLU A 361 -4.87 13.90 14.97
C GLU A 361 -4.34 12.62 14.31
N SER A 362 -4.15 11.59 15.13
CA SER A 362 -3.78 10.25 14.65
C SER A 362 -4.87 9.65 13.76
N ILE A 363 -4.51 8.71 12.88
CA ILE A 363 -5.48 8.00 12.02
C ILE A 363 -6.56 7.33 12.88
N ALA A 364 -6.19 6.73 14.02
CA ALA A 364 -7.13 6.13 14.96
C ALA A 364 -8.12 7.14 15.53
N MET A 365 -7.67 8.37 15.85
CA MET A 365 -8.56 9.42 16.35
C MET A 365 -9.45 9.98 15.24
N ARG A 366 -8.93 10.25 14.04
CA ARG A 366 -9.76 10.67 12.89
C ARG A 366 -10.85 9.65 12.58
N ARG A 367 -10.51 8.35 12.63
CA ARG A 367 -11.48 7.25 12.47
C ARG A 367 -12.60 7.32 13.52
N ARG A 368 -12.26 7.60 14.79
CA ARG A 368 -13.25 7.78 15.85
C ARG A 368 -14.09 9.03 15.65
N MET A 369 -13.47 10.15 15.30
CA MET A 369 -14.17 11.40 14.98
C MET A 369 -15.19 11.19 13.87
N ALA A 370 -14.83 10.44 12.82
CA ALA A 370 -15.75 10.10 11.73
C ALA A 370 -16.93 9.22 12.20
N GLY A 371 -16.72 8.41 13.23
CA GLY A 371 -17.80 7.64 13.87
C GLY A 371 -18.67 8.45 14.84
N TRP A 372 -18.16 9.55 15.38
CA TRP A 372 -18.87 10.39 16.36
C TRP A 372 -19.56 11.60 15.75
N ASN A 373 -18.99 12.12 14.67
CA ASN A 373 -19.44 13.33 14.00
C ASN A 373 -19.67 13.02 12.52
N ALA A 374 -20.94 12.98 12.14
CA ALA A 374 -21.35 12.73 10.78
C ALA A 374 -20.90 13.83 9.82
N ASP A 375 -20.77 15.08 10.28
CA ASP A 375 -20.28 16.20 9.46
C ASP A 375 -18.78 16.07 9.17
N PHE A 376 -18.00 15.55 10.13
CA PHE A 376 -16.59 15.24 9.88
C PHE A 376 -16.41 14.05 8.93
N LEU A 377 -17.30 13.05 9.00
CA LEU A 377 -17.35 11.97 8.00
C LEU A 377 -17.75 12.51 6.62
N ALA A 378 -18.67 13.47 6.58
CA ALA A 378 -19.09 14.17 5.38
C ALA A 378 -17.89 14.89 4.76
N GLU A 379 -17.13 15.66 5.55
CA GLU A 379 -15.88 16.34 5.15
C GLU A 379 -14.81 15.35 4.65
N ILE A 380 -14.62 14.21 5.33
CA ILE A 380 -13.64 13.20 4.92
C ILE A 380 -13.87 12.74 3.50
N ILE A 381 -15.14 12.56 3.17
CA ILE A 381 -15.54 12.01 1.89
C ILE A 381 -15.65 13.17 0.90
N GLY A 382 -16.18 14.33 1.31
CA GLY A 382 -16.46 15.55 0.54
C GLY A 382 -17.96 15.78 0.23
N VAL A 383 -18.87 15.44 1.16
CA VAL A 383 -20.35 15.66 1.08
C VAL A 383 -20.89 16.61 2.13
#